data_AF-A0A0L0CNQ3-F1
#
_entry.id   AF-A0A0L0CNQ3-F1
#
_cell.length_a   1.000
_cell.length_b   1.000
_cell.length_c   1.000
_cell.angle_alpha   90.00
_cell.angle_beta   90.00
_cell.angle_gamma   90.00
#
_symmetry.space_group_name_H-M   'P 1'
#
loop_
_entity.id
_entity.type
_entity.pdbx_description
1 polymer ?
#
loop_
_entity_poly.entity_id
_entity_poly.type
_entity_poly.pdbx_seq_one_letter_code
_entity_poly.pdbx_strand_id
1 'polypeptide(L)'
;MKFIFGLTVLLVAVFVNEISVSSGTSQPVCGYKNAEDEMIFLKYFPYTKKGEEYVDFGKDGICLKKVTCSETFTNQIEECKTFPVTCENKKKYNGVFPACCVKC
;
A
#
# COMPACT_ATOMS: atom_id res chain seq x y z
N MET A 1 45.11 -19.72 43.37
CA MET A 1 43.93 -18.88 43.08
C MET A 1 44.07 -18.16 41.73
N LYS A 2 44.13 -18.92 40.62
CA LYS A 2 44.17 -18.34 39.24
C LYS A 2 43.24 -19.07 38.25
N PHE A 3 42.75 -20.26 38.62
CA PHE A 3 41.89 -21.08 37.76
C PHE A 3 40.38 -20.81 37.90
N ILE A 4 39.94 -20.14 38.98
CA ILE A 4 38.51 -19.91 39.22
C ILE A 4 37.97 -18.73 38.38
N PHE A 5 38.82 -17.73 38.11
CA PHE A 5 38.43 -16.54 37.32
C PHE A 5 38.24 -16.82 35.82
N GLY A 6 38.89 -17.85 35.27
CA GLY A 6 38.75 -18.21 33.86
C GLY A 6 37.42 -18.90 33.54
N LEU A 7 36.89 -19.68 34.49
CA LEU A 7 35.66 -20.45 34.29
C LEU A 7 34.41 -19.56 34.35
N THR A 8 34.42 -18.52 35.18
CA THR A 8 33.29 -17.58 35.33
C THR A 8 33.12 -16.65 34.13
N VAL A 9 34.20 -16.30 33.42
CA VAL A 9 34.11 -15.47 32.21
C VAL A 9 33.58 -16.27 31.02
N LEU A 10 33.87 -17.57 30.96
CA LEU A 10 33.39 -18.43 29.88
C LEU A 10 31.87 -18.70 29.96
N LEU A 11 31.28 -18.71 31.16
CA LEU A 11 29.85 -18.96 31.36
C LEU A 11 28.96 -17.77 31.00
N VAL A 12 29.46 -16.53 31.08
CA VAL A 12 28.67 -15.33 30.70
C VAL A 12 28.59 -15.16 29.18
N ALA A 13 29.54 -15.73 28.43
CA ALA A 13 29.56 -15.63 26.97
C ALA A 13 28.51 -16.53 26.26
N VAL A 14 27.94 -17.52 26.95
CA VAL A 14 27.02 -18.50 26.34
C VAL A 14 25.55 -18.03 26.34
N PHE A 15 25.19 -17.00 27.11
CA PHE A 15 23.79 -16.55 27.24
C PHE A 15 23.39 -15.39 26.31
N VAL A 16 24.27 -14.91 25.43
CA VAL A 16 24.02 -13.69 24.62
C VAL A 16 23.48 -14.00 23.21
N ASN A 17 23.36 -15.26 22.80
CA ASN A 17 23.18 -15.61 21.39
C ASN A 17 21.75 -15.98 20.93
N GLU A 18 20.71 -15.74 21.73
CA GLU A 18 19.32 -16.03 21.34
C GLU A 18 18.46 -14.75 21.30
N ILE A 19 19.04 -13.62 20.87
CA ILE A 19 18.23 -12.49 20.43
C ILE A 19 17.74 -12.86 19.03
N SER A 20 16.63 -13.61 18.97
CA SER A 20 15.91 -13.85 17.73
C SER A 20 15.50 -12.49 17.16
N VAL A 21 16.27 -11.96 16.23
CA VAL A 21 15.89 -10.79 15.43
C VAL A 21 14.70 -11.26 14.61
N SER A 22 13.48 -10.94 15.06
CA SER A 22 12.31 -11.13 14.21
C SER A 22 12.47 -10.14 13.05
N SER A 23 12.94 -10.64 11.91
CA SER A 23 12.90 -9.93 10.64
C SER A 23 11.42 -9.77 10.28
N GLY A 24 10.81 -8.70 10.78
CA GLY A 24 9.46 -8.32 10.42
C GLY A 24 9.43 -8.05 8.92
N THR A 25 8.96 -9.03 8.14
CA THR A 25 8.72 -8.86 6.71
C THR A 25 7.47 -8.02 6.57
N SER A 26 7.61 -6.79 6.08
CA SER A 26 6.46 -5.97 5.71
C SER A 26 5.70 -6.68 4.58
N GLN A 27 4.38 -6.67 4.65
CA GLN A 27 3.56 -7.15 3.54
C GLN A 27 3.85 -6.29 2.31
N PRO A 28 4.02 -6.90 1.12
CA PRO A 28 4.22 -6.16 -0.12
C PRO A 28 3.02 -5.25 -0.44
N VAL A 29 3.32 -4.02 -0.87
CA VAL A 29 2.33 -2.98 -1.20
C VAL A 29 2.72 -2.29 -2.50
N CYS A 30 1.71 -1.76 -3.21
CA CYS A 30 1.93 -0.86 -4.32
C CYS A 30 2.11 0.58 -3.81
N GLY A 31 3.25 1.21 -4.11
CA GLY A 31 3.46 2.64 -3.89
C GLY A 31 2.93 3.45 -5.07
N TYR A 32 2.13 4.48 -4.81
CA TYR A 32 1.60 5.40 -5.81
C TYR A 32 1.79 6.84 -5.34
N LYS A 33 2.23 7.74 -6.23
CA LYS A 33 2.35 9.17 -5.94
C LYS A 33 1.13 9.89 -6.49
N ASN A 34 0.33 10.52 -5.62
CA ASN A 34 -0.89 11.21 -6.02
C ASN A 34 -0.59 12.56 -6.70
N ALA A 35 -1.64 13.26 -7.15
CA ALA A 35 -1.51 14.56 -7.80
C ALA A 35 -0.96 15.68 -6.89
N GLU A 36 -0.97 15.45 -5.57
CA GLU A 36 -0.44 16.36 -4.54
C GLU A 36 0.97 15.98 -4.07
N ASP A 37 1.62 15.06 -4.79
CA ASP A 37 2.99 14.58 -4.50
C ASP A 37 3.08 13.68 -3.24
N GLU A 38 1.96 13.24 -2.68
CA GLU A 38 1.91 12.34 -1.52
C GLU A 38 2.03 10.87 -1.92
N MET A 39 2.72 10.09 -1.08
CA MET A 39 2.87 8.65 -1.27
C MET A 39 1.71 7.89 -0.64
N ILE A 40 0.99 7.16 -1.47
CA ILE A 40 -0.12 6.28 -1.11
C ILE A 40 0.35 4.82 -1.22
N PHE A 41 0.03 4.01 -0.23
CA PHE A 41 0.36 2.58 -0.20
C PHE A 41 -0.91 1.76 -0.32
N LEU A 42 -1.03 0.98 -1.40
CA LEU A 42 -2.20 0.15 -1.68
C LEU A 42 -1.87 -1.32 -1.49
N LYS A 43 -2.79 -2.04 -0.86
CA LYS A 43 -2.66 -3.47 -0.64
C LYS A 43 -3.32 -4.28 -1.74
N TYR A 44 -2.81 -5.48 -1.96
CA TYR A 44 -3.57 -6.53 -2.65
C TYR A 44 -4.06 -7.54 -1.61
N PHE A 45 -5.35 -7.90 -1.67
CA PHE A 45 -5.99 -8.85 -0.77
C PHE A 45 -6.14 -10.21 -1.47
N PRO A 46 -5.26 -11.22 -1.17
CA PRO A 46 -5.22 -12.47 -1.92
C PRO A 46 -6.48 -13.32 -1.79
N TYR A 47 -7.10 -13.33 -0.61
CA TYR A 47 -8.30 -14.13 -0.34
C TYR A 47 -9.50 -13.69 -1.19
N THR A 48 -9.65 -12.39 -1.43
CA THR A 48 -10.72 -11.83 -2.25
C THR A 48 -10.32 -11.59 -3.69
N LYS A 49 -9.04 -11.78 -4.03
CA LYS A 49 -8.42 -11.43 -5.32
C LYS A 49 -8.71 -9.99 -5.75
N LYS A 50 -8.64 -9.06 -4.81
CA LYS A 50 -8.96 -7.63 -5.02
C LYS A 50 -7.82 -6.76 -4.55
N GLY A 51 -7.48 -5.76 -5.35
CA GLY A 51 -6.64 -4.64 -4.90
C GLY A 51 -7.46 -3.64 -4.10
N GLU A 52 -6.81 -3.00 -3.14
CA GLU A 52 -7.25 -1.74 -2.58
C GLU A 52 -7.30 -0.68 -3.68
N GLU A 53 -8.38 0.07 -3.71
CA GLU A 53 -8.62 1.12 -4.70
C GLU A 53 -8.37 2.50 -4.06
N TYR A 54 -7.68 3.36 -4.78
CA TYR A 54 -7.51 4.76 -4.44
C TYR A 54 -7.93 5.65 -5.61
N VAL A 55 -8.74 6.67 -5.32
CA VAL A 55 -9.18 7.65 -6.31
C VAL A 55 -8.37 8.91 -6.10
N ASP A 56 -7.62 9.31 -7.13
CA ASP A 56 -6.80 10.52 -7.11
C ASP A 56 -7.64 11.72 -7.56
N PHE A 57 -7.66 12.77 -6.75
CA PHE A 57 -8.48 13.95 -7.00
C PHE A 57 -7.63 15.13 -7.46
N GLY A 58 -8.17 15.88 -8.41
CA GLY A 58 -7.68 17.19 -8.77
C GLY A 58 -8.14 18.25 -7.76
N LYS A 59 -7.51 19.42 -7.84
CA LYS A 59 -7.80 20.57 -6.95
C LYS A 59 -9.23 21.12 -7.06
N ASP A 60 -9.93 20.79 -8.14
CA ASP A 60 -11.30 21.21 -8.43
C ASP A 60 -12.38 20.28 -7.85
N GLY A 61 -11.96 19.20 -7.19
CA GLY A 61 -12.81 18.14 -6.64
C GLY A 61 -13.24 17.11 -7.68
N ILE A 62 -12.69 17.16 -8.90
CA ILE A 62 -12.91 16.17 -9.96
C ILE A 62 -11.82 15.10 -9.82
N CYS A 63 -12.18 13.83 -9.91
CA CYS A 63 -11.16 12.78 -9.91
C CYS A 63 -10.40 12.74 -11.24
N LEU A 64 -9.12 12.38 -11.18
CA LEU A 64 -8.24 12.29 -12.35
C LEU A 64 -8.13 10.84 -12.84
N LYS A 65 -7.95 9.92 -11.88
CA LYS A 65 -7.76 8.49 -12.11
C LYS A 65 -8.06 7.68 -10.87
N LYS A 66 -8.35 6.40 -11.06
CA LYS A 66 -8.38 5.38 -10.01
C LYS A 66 -7.14 4.50 -10.14
N VAL A 67 -6.55 4.15 -9.01
CA VAL A 67 -5.39 3.27 -8.91
C VAL A 67 -5.77 2.06 -8.08
N THR A 68 -5.42 0.87 -8.57
CA THR A 68 -5.66 -0.40 -7.88
C THR A 68 -4.38 -1.20 -7.83
N CYS A 69 -4.08 -1.86 -6.70
CA CYS A 69 -2.91 -2.73 -6.60
C CYS A 69 -3.19 -4.13 -7.17
N SER A 70 -2.36 -4.62 -8.09
CA SER A 70 -2.47 -5.97 -8.67
C SER A 70 -1.87 -7.05 -7.76
N GLU A 71 -2.12 -8.32 -8.12
CA GLU A 71 -1.50 -9.49 -7.45
C GLU A 71 0.02 -9.52 -7.58
N THR A 72 0.57 -8.87 -8.60
CA THR A 72 2.01 -8.71 -8.85
C THR A 72 2.58 -7.45 -8.20
N PHE A 73 1.84 -6.81 -7.30
CA PHE A 73 2.21 -5.57 -6.62
C PHE A 73 2.56 -4.44 -7.60
N THR A 74 1.79 -4.34 -8.68
CA THR A 74 1.90 -3.29 -9.69
C THR A 74 0.65 -2.42 -9.69
N ASN A 75 0.81 -1.12 -9.89
CA ASN A 75 -0.32 -0.20 -10.02
C ASN A 75 -1.06 -0.44 -11.33
N GLN A 76 -2.36 -0.67 -11.25
CA GLN A 76 -3.29 -0.60 -12.38
C GLN A 76 -3.98 0.75 -12.34
N ILE A 77 -3.89 1.51 -13.43
CA ILE A 77 -4.38 2.90 -13.49
C ILE A 77 -5.54 2.98 -14.48
N GLU A 78 -6.69 3.44 -14.00
CA GLU A 78 -7.88 3.74 -14.79
C GLU A 78 -8.07 5.26 -14.84
N GLU A 79 -7.83 5.88 -16.00
CA GLU A 79 -7.97 7.33 -16.17
C GLU A 79 -9.40 7.74 -16.50
N CYS A 80 -9.83 8.92 -16.05
CA CYS A 80 -11.16 9.45 -16.36
C CYS A 80 -11.46 9.57 -17.86
N LYS A 81 -10.44 9.84 -18.69
CA LYS A 81 -10.58 9.93 -20.16
C LYS A 81 -11.09 8.64 -20.82
N THR A 82 -10.94 7.50 -20.14
CA THR A 82 -11.38 6.20 -20.64
C THR A 82 -12.89 6.02 -20.46
N PHE A 83 -13.54 6.84 -19.64
CA PHE A 83 -14.97 6.74 -19.31
C PHE A 83 -15.74 7.94 -19.86
N PRO A 84 -16.74 7.74 -20.74
CA PRO A 84 -17.55 8.83 -21.28
C PRO A 84 -18.64 9.27 -20.27
N VAL A 85 -18.22 9.71 -19.08
CA VAL A 85 -19.13 10.18 -18.03
C VAL A 85 -19.64 11.58 -18.38
N THR A 86 -20.95 11.79 -18.25
CA THR A 86 -21.64 13.06 -18.44
C THR A 86 -22.58 13.32 -17.26
N CYS A 87 -23.04 14.55 -17.08
CA CYS A 87 -24.00 14.86 -16.02
C CYS A 87 -25.32 14.09 -16.12
N GLU A 88 -25.72 13.73 -17.34
CA GLU A 88 -26.95 12.97 -17.58
C GLU A 88 -26.79 11.49 -17.21
N ASN A 89 -25.60 10.92 -17.44
CA ASN A 89 -25.35 9.50 -17.27
C ASN A 89 -24.62 9.14 -15.97
N LYS A 90 -24.08 10.12 -15.23
CA LYS A 90 -23.32 9.93 -13.97
C LYS A 90 -24.02 8.97 -12.99
N LYS A 91 -25.34 9.09 -12.85
CA LYS A 91 -26.19 8.24 -11.98
C LYS A 91 -26.20 6.74 -12.34
N LYS A 92 -25.69 6.36 -13.52
CA LYS A 92 -25.61 4.96 -13.96
C LYS A 92 -24.39 4.24 -13.39
N TYR A 93 -23.40 4.98 -12.89
CA TYR A 93 -22.19 4.42 -12.31
C TYR A 93 -22.37 4.24 -10.80
N ASN A 94 -22.05 3.05 -10.30
CA ASN A 94 -22.07 2.76 -8.86
C ASN A 94 -20.70 3.10 -8.26
N GLY A 95 -20.70 3.74 -7.09
CA GLY A 95 -19.47 4.12 -6.38
C GLY A 95 -18.96 5.51 -6.77
N VAL A 96 -17.73 5.82 -6.34
CA VAL A 96 -17.13 7.15 -6.52
C VAL A 96 -16.57 7.32 -7.93
N PHE A 97 -15.76 6.37 -8.41
CA PHE A 97 -15.18 6.38 -9.75
C PHE A 97 -15.97 5.45 -10.69
N PRO A 98 -16.23 5.83 -11.96
CA PRO A 98 -15.81 7.05 -12.64
C PRO A 98 -16.81 8.23 -12.48
N ALA A 99 -17.84 8.11 -11.63
CA ALA A 99 -18.85 9.16 -11.45
C ALA A 99 -18.26 10.54 -11.07
N CYS A 100 -17.14 10.54 -10.34
CA CYS A 100 -16.39 11.74 -9.95
C CYS A 100 -15.61 12.42 -11.08
N CYS A 101 -15.54 11.84 -12.29
CA CYS A 101 -14.78 12.37 -13.43
C CYS A 101 -15.40 13.63 -14.04
N VAL A 102 -16.63 13.98 -13.66
CA VAL A 102 -17.31 15.20 -14.08
C VAL A 102 -17.91 15.94 -12.89
N LYS A 103 -17.83 17.26 -12.96
CA LYS A 103 -18.53 18.17 -12.05
C LYS A 103 -19.87 18.57 -12.66
N CYS A 104 -20.90 18.26 -11.89
CA CYS A 104 -22.29 18.67 -12.05
C CYS A 104 -22.66 19.18 -10.65
#